data_AF-G5LQI7-F1
#
_entry.id   AF-G5LQI7-F1
#
_cell.length_a   1.000
_cell.length_b   1.000
_cell.length_c   1.000
_cell.angle_alpha   90.00
_cell.angle_beta   90.00
_cell.angle_gamma   90.00
#
_symmetry.space_group_name_H-M   'P 1'
#
loop_
_entity.id
_entity.type
_entity.pdbx_description
1 polymer ?
#
loop_
_entity_poly.entity_id
_entity_poly.type
_entity_poly.pdbx_seq_one_letter_code
_entity_poly.pdbx_strand_id
1 'polypeptide(L)'
;MAENMPIDILRVRDDDIPGLVMDGVVDLGIIGENVLEEELLNRRAQGEDPRYLTLRRLDFGGCRLSLATPVDEAWDGPAALDGKRIATSYPHLLKRYLDQKGVSFKSCLLNGSVEVAPRGAGRRYLR
;
A
#
# COMPACT_ATOMS: atom_id res chain seq x y z
N MET A 1 14.52 -33.87 5.86
CA MET A 1 15.66 -33.66 4.96
C MET A 1 15.15 -32.79 3.83
N ALA A 2 15.69 -31.59 3.62
CA ALA A 2 15.28 -30.77 2.48
C ALA A 2 16.16 -31.16 1.29
N GLU A 3 15.56 -31.74 0.26
CA GLU A 3 16.21 -32.00 -1.01
C GLU A 3 16.21 -30.71 -1.84
N ASN A 4 17.23 -30.49 -2.67
CA ASN A 4 17.23 -29.39 -3.63
C ASN A 4 16.12 -29.66 -4.65
N MET A 5 14.98 -29.01 -4.48
CA MET A 5 13.91 -29.01 -5.46
C MET A 5 14.32 -28.15 -6.67
N PRO A 6 13.84 -28.46 -7.89
CA PRO A 6 14.10 -27.66 -9.08
C PRO A 6 13.30 -26.33 -9.01
N ILE A 7 13.73 -25.43 -8.14
CA ILE A 7 13.10 -24.13 -7.88
C ILE A 7 14.18 -23.06 -8.00
N ASP A 8 13.94 -22.06 -8.84
CA ASP A 8 14.77 -20.86 -8.90
C ASP A 8 14.24 -19.81 -7.92
N ILE A 9 15.14 -19.28 -7.07
CA ILE A 9 14.80 -18.28 -6.06
C ILE A 9 15.30 -16.92 -6.50
N LEU A 10 14.38 -15.98 -6.67
CA LEU A 10 14.67 -14.58 -6.94
C LEU A 10 14.51 -13.75 -5.66
N ARG A 11 15.54 -12.96 -5.34
CA ARG A 11 15.51 -12.00 -4.22
C ARG A 11 15.39 -10.59 -4.79
N VAL A 12 14.19 -10.04 -4.72
CA VAL A 12 13.85 -8.71 -5.23
C VAL A 12 13.29 -7.84 -4.09
N ARG A 13 13.01 -6.56 -4.38
CA ARG A 13 12.27 -5.71 -3.44
C ARG A 13 10.81 -6.10 -3.47
N ASP A 14 10.13 -5.91 -2.35
CA ASP A 14 8.71 -6.20 -2.20
C ASP A 14 7.84 -5.46 -3.23
N ASP A 15 8.15 -4.20 -3.53
CA ASP A 15 7.45 -3.40 -4.55
C ASP A 15 7.52 -4.00 -5.98
N ASP A 16 8.55 -4.80 -6.29
CA ASP A 16 8.71 -5.42 -7.61
C ASP A 16 7.88 -6.72 -7.75
N ILE A 17 7.62 -7.42 -6.65
CA ILE A 17 7.05 -8.78 -6.69
C ILE A 17 5.64 -8.81 -7.29
N PRO A 18 4.69 -7.89 -6.97
CA PRO A 18 3.35 -7.95 -7.55
C PRO A 18 3.38 -7.86 -9.07
N GLY A 19 4.21 -6.98 -9.62
CA GLY A 19 4.38 -6.84 -11.06
C GLY A 19 4.93 -8.13 -11.69
N LEU A 20 5.99 -8.70 -11.11
CA LEU A 20 6.55 -9.97 -11.59
C LEU A 20 5.54 -11.11 -11.61
N VAL A 21 4.65 -11.18 -10.62
CA VAL A 21 3.58 -12.20 -10.56
C VAL A 21 2.49 -11.91 -11.60
N MET A 22 2.00 -10.67 -11.66
CA MET A 22 0.91 -10.28 -12.57
C MET A 22 1.31 -10.36 -14.04
N ASP A 23 2.58 -10.09 -14.34
CA ASP A 23 3.16 -10.15 -15.68
C ASP A 23 3.62 -11.57 -16.08
N GLY A 24 3.50 -12.55 -15.18
CA GLY A 24 3.87 -13.95 -15.42
C GLY A 24 5.38 -14.19 -15.55
N VAL A 25 6.21 -13.27 -15.03
CA VAL A 25 7.67 -13.41 -14.99
C VAL A 25 8.09 -14.44 -13.94
N VAL A 26 7.33 -14.53 -12.84
CA VAL A 26 7.50 -15.55 -11.81
C VAL A 26 6.19 -16.29 -11.58
N ASP A 27 6.27 -17.57 -11.24
CA ASP A 27 5.08 -18.39 -10.97
C ASP A 27 4.45 -18.04 -9.61
N LEU A 28 5.27 -17.69 -8.62
CA LEU A 28 4.87 -17.50 -7.22
C LEU A 28 5.61 -16.31 -6.58
N GLY A 29 4.91 -15.58 -5.71
CA GLY A 29 5.48 -14.51 -4.90
C GLY A 29 4.95 -14.51 -3.46
N ILE A 30 5.81 -14.14 -2.51
CA ILE A 30 5.44 -13.89 -1.10
C ILE A 30 5.48 -12.37 -0.89
N ILE A 31 4.31 -11.77 -0.63
CA ILE A 31 4.10 -10.31 -0.63
C ILE A 31 3.19 -9.91 0.54
N GLY A 32 3.38 -8.70 1.07
CA GLY A 32 2.43 -8.08 2.00
C GLY A 32 1.18 -7.53 1.29
N GLU A 33 0.00 -7.77 1.87
CA GLU A 33 -1.30 -7.40 1.27
C GLU A 33 -1.39 -5.90 0.92
N ASN A 34 -0.74 -5.03 1.70
CA ASN A 34 -0.67 -3.59 1.43
C ASN A 34 -0.05 -3.29 0.05
N VAL A 35 1.08 -3.91 -0.28
CA VAL A 35 1.79 -3.67 -1.55
C VAL A 35 1.00 -4.29 -2.71
N LEU A 36 0.48 -5.51 -2.51
CA LEU A 36 -0.32 -6.20 -3.52
C LEU A 36 -1.59 -5.42 -3.89
N GLU A 37 -2.34 -4.94 -2.91
CA GLU A 37 -3.57 -4.20 -3.16
C GLU A 37 -3.31 -2.82 -3.76
N GLU A 38 -2.26 -2.12 -3.34
CA GLU A 38 -1.90 -0.83 -3.90
C GLU A 38 -1.57 -0.96 -5.40
N GLU A 39 -0.72 -1.92 -5.77
CA GLU A 39 -0.34 -2.13 -7.18
C GLU A 39 -1.52 -2.62 -8.02
N LEU A 40 -2.39 -3.47 -7.47
CA LEU A 40 -3.62 -3.88 -8.13
C LEU A 40 -4.52 -2.68 -8.47
N LEU A 41 -4.71 -1.76 -7.52
CA LEU A 41 -5.53 -0.56 -7.72
C LEU A 41 -4.87 0.42 -8.69
N ASN A 42 -3.55 0.55 -8.63
CA ASN A 42 -2.76 1.38 -9.54
C ASN A 42 -2.94 0.92 -11.00
N ARG A 43 -2.68 -0.35 -11.30
CA ARG A 43 -2.84 -0.91 -12.66
C ARG A 43 -4.28 -0.82 -13.16
N ARG A 44 -5.27 -1.10 -12.31
CA ARG A 44 -6.69 -0.89 -12.66
C ARG A 44 -7.02 0.56 -12.97
N ALA A 45 -6.45 1.51 -12.24
CA ALA A 45 -6.62 2.94 -12.52
C ALA A 45 -5.98 3.37 -13.86
N GLN A 46 -4.99 2.61 -14.33
CA GLN A 46 -4.35 2.78 -15.65
C GLN A 46 -5.11 2.05 -16.79
N GLY A 47 -6.21 1.35 -16.47
CA GLY A 47 -7.04 0.65 -17.45
C GLY A 47 -6.61 -0.79 -17.73
N GLU A 48 -5.70 -1.35 -16.93
CA GLU A 48 -5.28 -2.75 -17.03
C GLU A 48 -6.27 -3.70 -16.30
N ASP A 49 -6.21 -4.99 -16.64
CA ASP A 49 -6.89 -6.09 -15.94
C ASP A 49 -5.85 -7.03 -15.27
N PRO A 50 -5.12 -6.56 -14.24
CA PRO A 50 -4.13 -7.38 -13.54
C PRO A 50 -4.77 -8.60 -12.87
N ARG A 51 -4.13 -9.77 -13.04
CA ARG A 51 -4.60 -11.04 -12.48
C ARG A 51 -3.56 -11.67 -11.57
N TYR A 52 -4.03 -12.21 -10.46
CA TYR A 52 -3.26 -13.05 -9.57
C TYR A 52 -4.22 -14.01 -8.83
N LEU A 53 -3.66 -15.05 -8.20
CA LEU A 53 -4.41 -15.96 -7.34
C LEU A 53 -3.76 -16.03 -5.96
N THR A 54 -4.50 -15.72 -4.90
CA THR A 54 -4.04 -15.94 -3.53
C THR A 54 -4.10 -17.42 -3.20
N LEU A 55 -2.94 -18.06 -3.07
CA LEU A 55 -2.86 -19.48 -2.71
C LEU A 55 -3.02 -19.71 -1.20
N ARG A 56 -2.40 -18.84 -0.38
CA ARG A 56 -2.37 -18.98 1.08
C ARG A 56 -2.03 -17.66 1.74
N ARG A 57 -2.69 -17.36 2.87
CA ARG A 57 -2.23 -16.38 3.84
C ARG A 57 -1.27 -17.02 4.83
N LEU A 58 -0.18 -16.33 5.12
CA LEU A 58 0.84 -16.82 6.05
C LEU A 58 0.62 -16.16 7.42
N ASP A 59 0.78 -16.92 8.50
CA ASP A 59 0.51 -16.47 9.87
C ASP A 59 1.64 -15.59 10.46
N PHE A 60 2.22 -14.71 9.65
CA PHE A 60 3.24 -13.75 10.06
C PHE A 60 3.10 -12.42 9.30
N GLY A 61 3.81 -11.38 9.75
CA GLY A 61 3.81 -10.08 9.07
C GLY A 61 2.55 -9.25 9.30
N GLY A 62 1.81 -9.53 10.38
CA GLY A 62 0.59 -8.80 10.74
C GLY A 62 0.83 -7.30 10.88
N CYS A 63 0.11 -6.50 10.09
CA CYS A 63 0.16 -5.05 10.12
C CYS A 63 -1.25 -4.48 9.86
N ARG A 64 -1.40 -3.16 10.07
CA ARG A 64 -2.62 -2.44 9.70
C ARG A 64 -2.23 -1.12 9.07
N LEU A 65 -3.04 -0.68 8.11
CA LEU A 65 -2.97 0.70 7.64
C LEU A 65 -3.72 1.61 8.62
N SER A 66 -3.15 2.75 8.98
CA SER A 66 -3.65 3.69 9.97
C SER A 66 -3.40 5.13 9.55
N LEU A 67 -4.40 5.97 9.77
CA LEU A 67 -4.30 7.41 9.62
C LEU A 67 -3.65 8.03 10.85
N ALA A 68 -2.71 8.94 10.64
CA ALA A 68 -2.02 9.66 11.69
C ALA A 68 -2.14 11.18 11.46
N THR A 69 -2.45 11.89 12.53
CA THR A 69 -2.54 13.36 12.57
C THR A 69 -1.59 13.91 13.62
N PRO A 70 -1.22 15.20 13.55
CA PRO A 70 -0.52 15.87 14.65
C PRO A 70 -1.28 15.72 15.97
N VAL A 71 -0.54 15.60 17.08
CA VAL A 71 -1.10 15.35 18.43
C VAL A 71 -1.97 16.51 18.92
N ASP A 72 -1.66 17.71 18.44
CA ASP A 72 -2.35 18.97 18.75
C ASP A 72 -3.58 19.24 17.87
N GLU A 73 -3.85 18.41 16.87
CA GLU A 73 -5.04 18.55 16.02
C GLU A 73 -6.13 17.59 16.49
N ALA A 74 -7.34 18.12 16.72
CA ALA A 74 -8.48 17.30 17.10
C ALA A 74 -8.80 16.26 16.00
N TRP A 75 -9.10 15.04 16.44
CA TRP A 75 -9.54 13.95 15.58
C TRP A 75 -11.03 13.69 15.81
N ASP A 76 -11.88 14.17 14.90
CA ASP A 76 -13.32 13.92 14.88
C ASP A 76 -13.73 12.78 13.91
N GLY A 77 -12.72 12.09 13.36
CA GLY A 77 -12.89 11.04 12.36
C GLY A 77 -12.38 11.43 10.98
N PRO A 78 -12.70 10.63 9.94
CA PRO A 78 -12.23 10.87 8.58
C PRO A 78 -12.67 12.22 7.99
N ALA A 79 -13.78 12.80 8.46
CA ALA A 79 -14.28 14.09 7.97
C ALA A 79 -13.31 15.25 8.23
N ALA A 80 -12.53 15.24 9.33
CA ALA A 80 -11.43 16.19 9.55
C ALA A 80 -10.36 16.20 8.46
N LEU A 81 -10.33 15.18 7.58
CA LEU A 81 -9.38 15.09 6.48
C LEU A 81 -9.87 15.77 5.20
N ASP A 82 -11.09 16.30 5.16
CA ASP A 82 -11.65 16.88 3.95
C ASP A 82 -10.85 18.10 3.46
N GLY A 83 -10.51 18.08 2.18
CA GLY A 83 -9.64 19.05 1.52
C GLY A 83 -8.18 19.04 1.98
N LYS A 84 -7.78 18.19 2.95
CA LYS A 84 -6.42 18.17 3.50
C LYS A 84 -5.45 17.52 2.52
N ARG A 85 -4.16 17.82 2.72
CA ARG A 85 -3.06 17.12 2.03
C ARG A 85 -2.56 15.99 2.92
N ILE A 86 -2.54 14.77 2.39
CA ILE A 86 -2.17 13.56 3.13
C ILE A 86 -0.97 12.92 2.44
N ALA A 87 0.10 12.72 3.20
CA ALA A 87 1.29 12.03 2.74
C ALA A 87 1.12 10.51 2.90
N THR A 88 1.41 9.74 1.87
CA THR A 88 1.28 8.28 1.93
C THR A 88 2.10 7.61 0.85
N SER A 89 2.54 6.38 1.10
CA SER A 89 3.05 5.48 0.07
C SER A 89 1.94 4.69 -0.62
N TYR A 90 0.69 4.79 -0.14
CA TYR A 90 -0.46 4.02 -0.62
C TYR A 90 -1.62 4.93 -1.08
N PRO A 91 -1.41 5.78 -2.11
CA PRO A 91 -2.43 6.75 -2.54
C PRO A 91 -3.74 6.10 -3.01
N HIS A 92 -3.70 4.94 -3.66
CA HIS A 92 -4.90 4.28 -4.17
C HIS A 92 -5.71 3.62 -3.06
N LEU A 93 -5.04 2.98 -2.09
CA LEU A 93 -5.69 2.45 -0.89
C LEU A 93 -6.29 3.58 -0.04
N LEU A 94 -5.57 4.69 0.14
CA LEU A 94 -6.09 5.87 0.83
C LEU A 94 -7.31 6.44 0.10
N LYS A 95 -7.24 6.55 -1.22
CA LYS A 95 -8.35 7.03 -2.05
C LYS A 95 -9.57 6.14 -1.89
N ARG A 96 -9.41 4.82 -2.02
CA ARG A 96 -10.50 3.84 -1.84
C ARG A 96 -11.17 4.00 -0.47
N TYR A 97 -10.38 4.19 0.59
CA TYR A 97 -10.91 4.39 1.95
C TYR A 97 -11.68 5.71 2.09
N LEU A 98 -11.13 6.83 1.62
CA LEU A 98 -11.76 8.15 1.77
C LEU A 98 -12.96 8.36 0.83
N ASP A 99 -12.94 7.77 -0.36
CA ASP A 99 -14.10 7.77 -1.27
C ASP A 99 -15.33 7.12 -0.62
N GLN A 100 -15.14 6.00 0.10
CA GLN A 100 -16.21 5.34 0.86
C GLN A 100 -16.78 6.20 2.00
N LYS A 101 -16.04 7.24 2.40
CA LYS A 101 -16.45 8.20 3.45
C LYS A 101 -16.91 9.54 2.86
N GLY A 102 -16.88 9.71 1.53
CA GLY A 102 -17.20 10.97 0.88
C GLY A 102 -16.23 12.11 1.19
N VAL A 103 -14.97 11.79 1.51
CA VAL A 103 -13.94 12.76 1.93
C VAL A 103 -13.00 13.05 0.77
N SER A 104 -12.86 14.32 0.40
CA SER A 104 -11.91 14.76 -0.62
C SER A 104 -10.54 15.02 -0.01
N PHE A 105 -9.46 14.72 -0.73
CA PHE A 105 -8.10 14.99 -0.25
C PHE A 105 -7.13 15.23 -1.40
N LYS A 106 -5.93 15.74 -1.08
CA LYS A 106 -4.80 15.80 -2.00
C LYS A 106 -3.73 14.81 -1.53
N SER A 107 -3.42 13.80 -2.34
CA SER A 107 -2.32 12.89 -2.04
C SER A 107 -0.97 13.59 -2.21
N CYS A 108 -0.02 13.24 -1.36
CA CYS A 108 1.39 13.55 -1.49
C CYS A 108 2.13 12.21 -1.44
N LEU A 109 2.47 11.66 -2.60
CA LEU A 109 3.18 10.39 -2.68
C LEU A 109 4.55 10.50 -1.99
N LEU A 110 4.87 9.51 -1.15
CA LEU A 110 6.18 9.35 -0.53
C LEU A 110 6.75 7.98 -0.87
N ASN A 111 7.92 7.96 -1.49
CA ASN A 111 8.62 6.73 -1.86
C ASN A 111 9.54 6.23 -0.71
N GLY A 112 9.05 6.26 0.53
CA GLY A 112 9.81 5.95 1.75
C GLY A 112 9.41 6.81 2.96
N SER A 113 10.05 6.58 4.12
CA SER A 113 9.88 7.24 5.44
C SER A 113 8.68 8.18 5.56
N VAL A 114 7.48 7.61 5.52
CA VAL A 114 6.24 8.37 5.65
C VAL A 114 6.19 9.14 6.98
N GLU A 115 6.89 8.63 8.00
CA GLU A 115 7.09 9.22 9.32
C GLU A 115 7.81 10.58 9.35
N VAL A 116 8.49 11.00 8.27
CA VAL A 116 9.11 12.33 8.22
C VAL A 116 8.15 13.42 7.73
N ALA A 117 6.99 13.05 7.18
CA ALA A 117 5.99 14.00 6.68
C ALA A 117 5.54 15.06 7.72
N PRO A 118 5.33 14.73 9.01
CA PRO A 118 4.92 15.72 10.01
C PRO A 118 6.00 16.77 10.29
N ARG A 119 7.29 16.40 10.20
CA ARG A 119 8.41 17.24 10.65
C ARG A 119 8.72 18.41 9.72
N GLY A 120 8.31 18.34 8.45
CA GLY A 120 8.66 19.35 7.45
C GLY A 120 7.60 20.39 7.11
N ALA A 121 6.30 20.12 7.34
CA ALA A 121 5.24 20.97 6.79
C ALA A 121 3.81 20.77 7.36
N GLY A 122 3.62 20.30 8.59
CA GLY A 122 2.27 20.14 9.18
C GLY A 122 1.38 19.12 8.44
N ARG A 123 1.99 18.06 7.89
CA ARG A 123 1.30 17.07 7.04
C ARG A 123 0.85 15.85 7.85
N ARG A 124 -0.37 15.40 7.56
CA ARG A 124 -0.97 14.15 8.06
C ARG A 124 -0.51 12.99 7.17
N TYR A 125 -0.45 11.77 7.70
CA TYR A 125 0.00 10.62 6.90
C TYR A 125 -0.78 9.33 7.13
N LEU A 126 -0.77 8.44 6.13
CA LEU A 126 -1.26 7.07 6.22
C LEU A 126 -0.06 6.12 6.15
N ARG A 127 0.14 5.32 7.20
CA ARG A 127 1.08 4.19 7.22
C ARG A 127 0.31 2.90 7.14
#